data_AF-A0A022ME56-F1
#
_entry.id   AF-A0A022ME56-F1
#
_cell.length_a   1.000
_cell.length_b   1.000
_cell.length_c   1.000
_cell.angle_alpha   90.00
_cell.angle_beta   90.00
_cell.angle_gamma   90.00
#
_symmetry.space_group_name_H-M   'P 1'
#
loop_
_entity.id
_entity.type
_entity.pdbx_description
1 polymer ?
#
loop_
_entity_poly.entity_id
_entity_poly.type
_entity_poly.pdbx_seq_one_letter_code
_entity_poly.pdbx_strand_id
1 'polypeptide(L)'
;MVVYVSVRGWLECDGSQLAAVKEIIAGNTDEHYSGGWGFPVRRFNWTSYVFYGGDVREESVSWLLDQLTEMAALPAEHDDFPKVQGLFMLTHEVEGLVEWQVRDGGVHVVPGGGSHQYLGN
;
A
#
# COMPACT_ATOMS: atom_id res chain seq x y z
N MET A 1 19.64 17.77 0.88
CA MET A 1 18.29 17.97 0.31
C MET A 1 17.45 16.82 0.83
N VAL A 2 16.22 17.08 1.28
CA VAL A 2 15.31 15.99 1.66
C VAL A 2 14.58 15.57 0.40
N VAL A 3 14.70 14.30 0.02
CA VAL A 3 14.01 13.73 -1.15
C VAL A 3 12.68 13.17 -0.69
N TYR A 4 11.62 13.51 -1.41
CA TYR A 4 10.29 12.96 -1.19
C TYR A 4 9.92 11.98 -2.30
N VAL A 5 9.10 11.02 -1.93
CA VAL A 5 8.52 10.02 -2.81
C VAL A 5 7.02 10.13 -2.69
N SER A 6 6.37 10.47 -3.80
CA SER A 6 4.91 10.52 -3.84
C SER A 6 4.39 9.09 -3.94
N VAL A 7 3.66 8.64 -2.92
CA VAL A 7 3.11 7.29 -2.84
C VAL A 7 1.60 7.34 -2.93
N ARG A 8 1.04 6.53 -3.81
CA ARG A 8 -0.42 6.39 -3.98
C ARG A 8 -0.77 4.97 -4.38
N GLY A 9 -1.77 4.39 -3.72
CA GLY A 9 -2.13 3.02 -4.00
C GLY A 9 -3.33 2.54 -3.22
N TRP A 10 -3.61 1.25 -3.38
CA TRP A 10 -4.71 0.59 -2.73
C TRP A 10 -4.39 -0.88 -2.43
N LEU A 11 -5.10 -1.41 -1.45
CA LEU A 11 -5.20 -2.82 -1.10
C LEU A 11 -6.65 -3.27 -1.23
N GLU A 12 -6.84 -4.46 -1.77
CA GLU A 12 -8.06 -5.23 -1.76
C GLU A 12 -7.94 -6.33 -0.71
N CYS A 13 -8.94 -6.44 0.15
CA CYS A 13 -8.97 -7.40 1.25
C CYS A 13 -10.41 -7.74 1.68
N ASP A 14 -10.58 -8.88 2.35
CA ASP A 14 -11.85 -9.28 2.95
C ASP A 14 -12.11 -8.60 4.31
N GLY A 15 -13.23 -8.95 4.94
CA GLY A 15 -13.65 -8.35 6.21
C GLY A 15 -12.71 -8.63 7.39
N SER A 16 -12.10 -9.82 7.42
CA SER A 16 -11.18 -10.29 8.46
C SER A 16 -9.78 -9.69 8.26
N GLN A 17 -9.30 -9.71 7.02
CA GLN A 17 -8.05 -9.09 6.60
C GLN A 17 -8.10 -7.58 6.85
N LEU A 18 -9.22 -6.90 6.56
CA LEU A 18 -9.35 -5.46 6.85
C LEU A 18 -9.20 -5.15 8.35
N ALA A 19 -9.65 -6.02 9.25
CA ALA A 19 -9.46 -5.82 10.68
C ALA A 19 -7.96 -5.91 11.02
N ALA A 20 -7.27 -6.94 10.54
CA ALA A 20 -5.84 -7.12 10.73
C ALA A 20 -5.01 -5.99 10.09
N VAL A 21 -5.36 -5.53 8.88
CA VAL A 21 -4.72 -4.36 8.23
C VAL A 21 -4.80 -3.12 9.13
N LYS A 22 -5.95 -2.86 9.75
CA LYS A 22 -6.09 -1.73 10.69
C LYS A 22 -5.22 -1.90 11.93
N GLU A 23 -5.06 -3.12 12.43
CA GLU A 23 -4.18 -3.42 13.57
C GLU A 23 -2.71 -3.20 13.22
N ILE A 24 -2.27 -3.65 12.03
CA ILE A 24 -0.92 -3.43 11.51
C ILE A 24 -0.63 -1.92 11.41
N ILE A 25 -1.56 -1.14 10.83
CA ILE A 25 -1.41 0.32 10.70
C ILE A 25 -1.34 0.98 12.09
N ALA A 26 -2.21 0.58 13.01
CA ALA A 26 -2.21 1.12 14.36
C ALA A 26 -0.93 0.78 15.14
N GLY A 27 -0.39 -0.44 14.99
CA GLY A 27 0.84 -0.88 15.64
C GLY A 27 2.11 -0.22 15.10
N ASN A 28 2.07 0.25 13.84
CA ASN A 28 3.19 0.92 13.17
C ASN A 28 2.95 2.43 13.01
N THR A 29 2.21 3.05 13.94
CA THR A 29 1.85 4.46 13.82
C THR A 29 3.08 5.37 13.81
N ASP A 30 3.25 6.10 12.72
CA ASP A 30 4.14 7.25 12.58
C ASP A 30 3.35 8.56 12.67
N GLU A 31 3.86 9.55 13.40
CA GLU A 31 3.18 10.84 13.62
C GLU A 31 2.95 11.66 12.32
N HIS A 32 3.72 11.39 11.28
CA HIS A 32 3.73 12.18 10.03
C HIS A 32 3.01 11.46 8.89
N TYR A 33 3.19 10.14 8.75
CA TYR A 33 2.77 9.42 7.54
C TYR A 33 1.51 8.56 7.71
N SER A 34 1.12 8.23 8.95
CA SER A 34 -0.07 7.39 9.20
C SER A 34 -1.37 8.03 8.70
N GLY A 35 -1.42 9.36 8.60
CA GLY A 35 -2.57 10.10 8.08
C GLY A 35 -2.87 9.85 6.59
N GLY A 36 -1.94 9.24 5.84
CA GLY A 36 -2.14 8.87 4.44
C GLY A 36 -3.09 7.69 4.24
N TRP A 37 -3.34 6.88 5.27
CA TRP A 37 -4.23 5.73 5.20
C TRP A 37 -5.71 6.14 5.17
N GLY A 38 -6.45 5.62 4.19
CA GLY A 38 -7.87 5.88 3.98
C GLY A 38 -8.70 4.59 3.95
N PHE A 39 -9.87 4.64 4.59
CA PHE A 39 -10.81 3.51 4.65
C PHE A 39 -12.21 3.95 4.21
N PRO A 40 -12.98 3.09 3.53
CA PRO A 40 -14.37 3.36 3.22
C PRO A 40 -15.19 3.46 4.51
N VAL A 41 -15.96 4.54 4.64
CA VAL A 41 -16.81 4.81 5.81
C VAL A 41 -17.92 3.78 5.96
N ARG A 42 -18.41 3.23 4.85
CA ARG A 42 -19.45 2.20 4.82
C ARG A 42 -19.02 1.05 3.94
N ARG A 43 -18.94 -0.16 4.50
CA ARG A 43 -18.82 -1.39 3.69
C ARG A 43 -20.10 -1.56 2.88
N PHE A 44 -19.96 -1.82 1.59
CA PHE A 44 -21.10 -2.08 0.71
C PHE A 44 -21.12 -3.50 0.14
N ASN A 45 -19.96 -4.19 0.11
CA ASN A 45 -19.77 -5.56 -0.40
C ASN A 45 -18.85 -6.39 0.52
N TRP A 46 -18.59 -7.65 0.12
CA TRP A 46 -17.68 -8.58 0.80
C TRP A 46 -16.20 -8.14 0.72
N THR A 47 -15.83 -7.48 -0.38
CA THR A 47 -14.50 -6.90 -0.59
C THR A 47 -14.42 -5.49 -0.02
N SER A 48 -13.33 -5.20 0.68
CA SER A 48 -12.96 -3.88 1.18
C SER A 48 -11.71 -3.38 0.47
N TYR A 49 -11.67 -2.08 0.20
CA TYR A 49 -10.51 -1.41 -0.37
C TYR A 49 -9.91 -0.45 0.65
N VAL A 50 -8.62 -0.59 0.91
CA VAL A 50 -7.84 0.34 1.75
C VAL A 50 -6.96 1.17 0.84
N PHE A 51 -6.88 2.47 1.09
CA PHE A 51 -6.13 3.40 0.24
C PHE A 51 -4.97 4.00 1.01
N TYR A 52 -3.91 4.36 0.28
CA TYR A 52 -2.87 5.23 0.81
C TYR A 52 -2.57 6.32 -0.20
N GLY A 53 -2.35 7.53 0.30
CA GLY A 53 -1.88 8.66 -0.49
C GLY A 53 -1.08 9.62 0.38
N GLY A 54 0.14 9.96 -0.05
CA GLY A 54 0.95 10.96 0.63
C GLY A 54 2.36 11.06 0.08
N ASP A 55 3.03 12.15 0.39
CA ASP A 55 4.45 12.35 0.09
C ASP A 55 5.29 11.94 1.30
N VAL A 56 6.07 10.88 1.13
CA VAL A 56 6.86 10.25 2.19
C VAL A 56 8.33 10.58 1.95
N ARG A 57 9.11 10.85 2.99
CA ARG A 57 10.55 11.02 2.82
C ARG A 57 11.16 9.70 2.37
N GLU A 58 12.14 9.75 1.48
CA GLU A 58 12.83 8.56 0.96
C GLU A 58 13.32 7.63 2.09
N GLU A 59 13.86 8.19 3.17
CA GLU A 59 14.32 7.46 4.36
C GLU A 59 13.21 6.71 5.13
N SER A 60 11.95 7.12 4.95
CA SER A 60 10.77 6.54 5.57
C SER A 60 9.94 5.67 4.61
N VAL A 61 10.37 5.52 3.35
CA VAL A 61 9.65 4.65 2.38
C VAL A 61 9.68 3.19 2.83
N SER A 62 10.77 2.73 3.46
CA SER A 62 10.86 1.36 3.99
C SER A 62 9.82 1.09 5.08
N TRP A 63 9.47 2.08 5.90
CA TRP A 63 8.41 1.93 6.93
C TRP A 63 7.05 1.58 6.31
N LEU A 64 6.73 2.15 5.15
CA LEU A 64 5.50 1.81 4.43
C LEU A 64 5.62 0.44 3.76
N LEU A 65 6.79 0.11 3.19
CA LEU A 65 7.03 -1.19 2.57
C LEU A 65 6.90 -2.34 3.59
N ASP A 66 7.41 -2.16 4.80
CA ASP A 66 7.35 -3.16 5.87
C ASP A 66 5.90 -3.45 6.26
N GLN A 67 5.09 -2.40 6.45
CA GLN A 67 3.66 -2.54 6.68
C GLN A 67 2.95 -3.28 5.54
N LEU A 68 3.21 -2.92 4.28
CA LEU A 68 2.60 -3.58 3.13
C LEU A 68 3.03 -5.05 3.02
N THR A 69 4.27 -5.37 3.39
CA THR A 69 4.79 -6.74 3.43
C THR A 69 4.05 -7.56 4.48
N GLU A 70 3.82 -7.01 5.66
CA GLU A 70 3.04 -7.64 6.72
C GLU A 70 1.57 -7.86 6.28
N MET A 71 0.95 -6.84 5.68
CA MET A 71 -0.43 -6.93 5.17
C MET A 71 -0.57 -7.96 4.05
N ALA A 72 0.40 -8.03 3.13
CA ALA A 72 0.38 -8.99 2.04
C ALA A 72 0.41 -10.44 2.55
N ALA A 73 1.11 -10.69 3.66
CA ALA A 73 1.25 -12.01 4.26
C ALA A 73 0.01 -12.47 5.05
N LEU A 74 -1.00 -11.61 5.22
CA LEU A 74 -2.23 -11.98 5.93
C LEU A 74 -2.91 -13.18 5.25
N PRO A 75 -3.34 -14.18 6.02
CA PRO A 75 -4.08 -15.31 5.48
C PRO A 75 -5.43 -14.85 4.92
N ALA A 76 -5.93 -15.57 3.92
CA ALA A 76 -7.33 -15.47 3.54
C ALA A 76 -8.21 -16.19 4.57
N GLU A 77 -9.48 -15.80 4.70
CA GLU A 77 -10.41 -16.45 5.62
C GLU A 77 -10.56 -17.96 5.33
N HIS A 78 -10.51 -18.34 4.04
CA HIS A 78 -10.47 -19.72 3.56
C HIS A 78 -9.53 -19.81 2.35
N ASP A 79 -9.03 -21.01 2.03
CA ASP A 79 -8.12 -21.24 0.89
C ASP A 79 -8.70 -20.81 -0.47
N ASP A 80 -10.04 -20.76 -0.60
CA ASP A 80 -10.74 -20.30 -1.80
C ASP A 80 -10.90 -18.77 -1.88
N PHE A 81 -10.58 -18.04 -0.80
CA PHE A 81 -10.65 -16.58 -0.78
C PHE A 81 -9.31 -15.98 -1.23
N PRO A 82 -9.37 -14.83 -1.94
CA PRO A 82 -8.14 -14.16 -2.36
C PRO A 82 -7.36 -13.66 -1.13
N LYS A 83 -6.03 -13.80 -1.19
CA LYS A 83 -5.12 -13.09 -0.30
C LYS A 83 -5.24 -11.58 -0.53
N VAL A 84 -4.67 -10.80 0.38
CA VAL A 84 -4.52 -9.35 0.17
C VAL A 84 -3.80 -9.09 -1.16
N GLN A 85 -4.40 -8.21 -1.97
CA GLN A 85 -3.87 -7.81 -3.27
C GLN A 85 -3.83 -6.28 -3.36
N GLY A 86 -3.06 -5.72 -4.26
CA GLY A 86 -3.00 -4.28 -4.40
C GLY A 86 -1.93 -3.75 -5.33
N LEU A 87 -1.96 -2.44 -5.53
CA LEU A 87 -1.01 -1.73 -6.36
C LEU A 87 -0.71 -0.37 -5.76
N PHE A 88 0.58 -0.05 -5.66
CA PHE A 88 1.07 1.26 -5.25
C PHE A 88 2.04 1.78 -6.31
N MET A 89 1.87 3.05 -6.66
CA MET A 89 2.76 3.81 -7.53
C MET A 89 3.61 4.71 -6.66
N LEU A 90 4.93 4.63 -6.81
CA LEU A 90 5.91 5.45 -6.12
C LEU A 90 6.62 6.31 -7.14
N THR A 91 6.51 7.63 -7.01
CA THR A 91 7.23 8.59 -7.86
C THR A 91 8.34 9.21 -7.05
N HIS A 92 9.57 8.79 -7.33
CA HIS A 92 10.77 9.45 -6.83
C HIS A 92 11.06 10.69 -7.67
N GLU A 93 11.38 11.80 -7.02
CA GLU A 93 11.82 13.03 -7.69
C GLU A 93 13.08 12.84 -8.56
N VAL A 94 13.90 11.82 -8.25
CA VAL A 94 15.20 11.57 -8.89
C VAL A 94 15.23 10.24 -9.65
N GLU A 95 14.68 9.18 -9.06
CA GLU A 95 14.78 7.81 -9.60
C GLU A 95 13.63 7.45 -10.56
N GLY A 96 12.59 8.29 -10.64
CA GLY A 96 11.43 8.07 -11.48
C GLY A 96 10.38 7.17 -10.83
N LEU A 97 9.64 6.44 -11.67
CA LEU A 97 8.44 5.71 -11.26
C LEU A 97 8.76 4.26 -10.93
N VAL A 98 8.27 3.81 -9.77
CA VAL A 98 8.33 2.42 -9.28
C VAL A 98 6.93 1.94 -8.96
N GLU A 99 6.67 0.67 -9.19
CA GLU A 99 5.42 -0.01 -8.88
C GLU A 99 5.66 -1.05 -7.78
N TRP A 100 4.84 -1.00 -6.73
CA TRP A 100 4.75 -2.07 -5.74
C TRP A 100 3.46 -2.84 -5.96
N GLN A 101 3.61 -4.10 -6.36
CA GLN A 101 2.50 -5.02 -6.58
C GLN A 101 2.34 -5.91 -5.36
N VAL A 102 1.23 -5.77 -4.65
CA VAL A 102 0.88 -6.64 -3.53
C VAL A 102 0.11 -7.82 -4.10
N ARG A 103 0.70 -9.02 -4.03
CA ARG A 103 0.08 -10.27 -4.51
C ARG A 103 0.83 -11.48 -3.96
N ASP A 104 0.19 -12.64 -4.07
CA ASP A 104 0.79 -13.95 -3.75
C ASP A 104 1.35 -14.08 -2.32
N GLY A 105 1.00 -13.17 -1.41
CA GLY A 105 1.52 -13.15 -0.03
C GLY A 105 2.70 -12.20 0.19
N GLY A 106 3.05 -11.35 -0.78
CA GLY A 106 4.18 -10.43 -0.66
C GLY A 106 4.06 -9.17 -1.52
N VAL A 107 5.12 -8.35 -1.48
CA VAL A 107 5.25 -7.12 -2.27
C VAL A 107 6.34 -7.31 -3.33
N HIS A 108 5.97 -7.14 -4.59
CA HIS A 108 6.89 -7.19 -5.72
C HIS A 108 7.20 -5.78 -6.21
N VAL A 109 8.46 -5.41 -6.19
CA VAL A 109 8.94 -4.12 -6.69
C VAL A 109 9.28 -4.27 -8.17
N VAL A 110 8.61 -3.52 -9.04
CA VAL A 110 8.87 -3.52 -10.48
C VAL A 110 9.05 -2.08 -10.99
N PRO A 111 9.84 -1.86 -12.07
CA PRO A 111 9.94 -0.54 -12.69
C PRO A 111 8.57 -0.06 -13.16
N GLY A 112 8.28 1.23 -12.98
CA GLY A 112 7.04 1.84 -13.48
C GLY A 112 6.92 1.73 -14.99
N GLY A 113 5.80 1.20 -15.47
CA GLY A 113 5.56 1.05 -16.90
C GLY A 113 5.50 2.41 -17.62
N GLY A 114 5.94 2.46 -18.88
CA GLY A 114 5.89 3.69 -19.70
C GLY A 114 4.48 4.29 -19.84
N SER A 115 3.43 3.46 -19.70
CA SER A 115 2.02 3.89 -19.67
C SER A 115 1.66 4.76 -18.47
N HIS A 116 2.46 4.75 -17.41
CA HIS A 116 2.20 5.47 -16.16
C HIS A 116 3.06 6.72 -16.00
N GLN A 117 3.82 7.15 -17.02
CA GLN A 117 4.70 8.33 -16.93
C GLN A 117 3.97 9.63 -16.57
N TYR A 118 2.68 9.77 -16.91
CA TYR A 118 1.88 10.94 -16.53
C TYR A 118 1.75 11.13 -15.01
N LEU A 119 2.10 10.10 -14.24
CA LEU A 119 2.11 10.10 -12.78
C LEU A 119 3.50 10.49 -12.20
N GLY A 120 4.54 10.58 -13.03
CA GLY A 120 5.92 10.81 -12.62
C GLY A 120 6.64 11.96 -13.33
N ASN A 121 5.87 12.91 -13.88
CA ASN A 121 6.37 14.13 -14.52
C ASN A 121 6.41 15.31 -13.54
#